data_AF-A0A947BP67-F1
#
_entry.id   AF-A0A947BP67-F1
#
_cell.length_a   1.000
_cell.length_b   1.000
_cell.length_c   1.000
_cell.angle_alpha   90.00
_cell.angle_beta   90.00
_cell.angle_gamma   90.00
#
_symmetry.space_group_name_H-M   'P 1'
#
loop_
_entity.id
_entity.type
_entity.pdbx_description
1 polymer ?
#
loop_
_entity_poly.entity_id
_entity_poly.type
_entity_poly.pdbx_seq_one_letter_code
_entity_poly.pdbx_strand_id
1 'polypeptide(L)'
;MVVKKPAGYAEEDVVIRRRGVFATSPEGQTVGMRLDTFIEILTGTNSRFNNSLILPDGIKLTASRGSFTIWVYERAPQVYSLKWIAAQSPKPYGRGTMYRTIRIALPYLIVLAVFEPERRYGLQLSHRNECFFLPHPLKSTEDELFYPALLNCSKFDPPEGRPLSWICTTKLNYKRKKKDGDENSYMKGALKALLHTLLETGYNHSSDHHEASSWFTESIGIDPRISTVENWEKATANDPLFVLDVPWLRTGRSLGQIIERIFGNLGAKRPKLSSATDIKRILFNYGKYEIHGIPF
;
A
#
# COMPACT_ATOMS: atom_id res chain seq x y z
N MET A 1 22.01 -37.68 43.68
CA MET A 1 22.67 -37.59 42.37
C MET A 1 22.20 -36.30 41.70
N VAL A 2 23.01 -35.24 41.77
CA VAL A 2 22.65 -33.92 41.24
C VAL A 2 23.15 -33.87 39.80
N VAL A 3 22.23 -33.92 38.84
CA VAL A 3 22.55 -33.70 37.43
C VAL A 3 22.78 -32.21 37.24
N LYS A 4 24.05 -31.79 37.14
CA LYS A 4 24.40 -30.44 36.70
C LYS A 4 23.92 -30.27 35.25
N LYS A 5 22.91 -29.42 35.02
CA LYS A 5 22.57 -28.93 33.68
C LYS A 5 23.83 -28.27 33.08
N PRO A 6 24.19 -28.54 31.82
CA PRO A 6 25.33 -27.88 31.19
C PRO A 6 25.11 -26.37 31.14
N ALA A 7 26.07 -25.61 31.64
CA ALA A 7 26.14 -24.17 31.46
C ALA A 7 26.37 -23.89 29.97
N GLY A 8 25.39 -23.32 29.28
CA GLY A 8 25.57 -22.97 27.86
C GLY A 8 24.35 -22.63 27.02
N TYR A 9 23.13 -22.89 27.48
CA TYR A 9 21.92 -22.43 26.79
C TYR A 9 21.10 -21.57 27.74
N ALA A 10 21.12 -20.25 27.54
CA ALA A 10 20.13 -19.36 28.15
C ALA A 10 18.74 -19.82 27.67
N GLU A 11 17.87 -20.25 28.59
CA GLU A 11 16.52 -20.70 28.28
C GLU A 11 15.80 -19.60 27.47
N GLU A 12 15.22 -19.98 26.33
CA GLU A 12 14.50 -19.08 25.44
C GLU A 12 13.17 -18.66 26.08
N ASP A 13 13.20 -17.77 27.06
CA ASP A 13 12.02 -17.47 27.86
C ASP A 13 11.06 -16.51 27.16
N VAL A 14 10.24 -17.08 26.29
CA VAL A 14 8.89 -16.57 26.04
C VAL A 14 7.98 -17.17 27.09
N VAL A 15 7.36 -16.33 27.91
CA VAL A 15 6.48 -16.77 28.98
C VAL A 15 5.07 -16.26 28.71
N ILE A 16 4.11 -17.18 28.63
CA ILE A 16 2.67 -16.83 28.56
C ILE A 16 2.12 -16.95 29.99
N ARG A 17 1.63 -15.84 30.55
CA ARG A 17 1.04 -15.81 31.91
C ARG A 17 -0.30 -15.09 31.90
N ARG A 18 -1.33 -15.76 32.43
CA ARG A 18 -2.71 -15.24 32.57
C ARG A 18 -3.25 -14.59 31.28
N ARG A 19 -3.03 -13.28 31.13
CA ARG A 19 -3.53 -12.43 30.05
C ARG A 19 -2.41 -11.76 29.26
N GLY A 20 -1.15 -12.19 29.42
CA GLY A 20 0.00 -11.59 28.75
C GLY A 20 0.97 -12.60 28.17
N VAL A 21 1.72 -12.14 27.18
CA VAL A 21 2.85 -12.85 26.57
C VAL A 21 4.08 -11.98 26.77
N PHE A 22 5.12 -12.56 27.33
CA PHE A 22 6.33 -11.87 27.75
C PHE A 22 7.55 -12.51 27.10
N ALA A 23 8.58 -11.70 26.82
CA ALA A 23 9.87 -12.18 26.36
C ALA A 23 10.99 -11.42 27.05
N THR A 24 12.05 -12.14 27.40
CA THR A 24 13.29 -11.55 27.93
C THR A 24 14.42 -11.67 26.89
N SER A 25 15.12 -10.56 26.65
CA SER A 25 16.29 -10.48 25.77
C SER A 25 17.52 -11.09 26.43
N PRO A 26 18.58 -11.44 25.67
CA PRO A 26 19.85 -11.88 26.25
C PRO A 26 20.47 -10.87 27.23
N GLU A 27 20.18 -9.58 27.05
CA GLU A 27 20.62 -8.48 27.92
C GLU A 27 19.74 -8.29 29.17
N GLY A 28 18.72 -9.14 29.36
CA GLY A 28 17.81 -9.10 30.51
C GLY A 28 16.62 -8.16 30.38
N GLN A 29 16.44 -7.50 29.22
CA GLN A 29 15.30 -6.63 29.00
C GLN A 29 14.02 -7.46 28.81
N THR A 30 12.95 -7.12 29.53
CA THR A 30 11.67 -7.83 29.40
C THR A 30 10.63 -6.95 28.72
N VAL A 31 9.94 -7.51 27.73
CA VAL A 31 8.82 -6.88 27.02
C VAL A 31 7.58 -7.74 27.15
N GLY A 32 6.42 -7.10 27.20
CA GLY A 32 5.15 -7.79 27.34
C GLY A 32 4.04 -7.15 26.51
N MET A 33 3.04 -7.96 26.16
CA MET A 33 1.76 -7.46 25.67
C MET A 33 0.63 -8.35 26.13
N ARG A 34 -0.60 -7.84 26.04
CA ARG A 34 -1.78 -8.66 26.31
C ARG A 34 -1.88 -9.80 25.31
N LEU A 35 -2.36 -10.96 25.77
CA LEU A 35 -2.51 -12.17 25.00
C LEU A 35 -3.49 -11.99 23.84
N ASP A 36 -4.59 -11.27 24.03
CA ASP A 36 -5.53 -10.97 22.94
C ASP A 36 -4.88 -10.11 21.85
N THR A 37 -4.17 -9.05 22.22
CA THR A 37 -3.37 -8.25 21.26
C THR A 37 -2.31 -9.09 20.55
N PHE A 38 -1.61 -9.97 21.28
CA PHE A 38 -0.64 -10.89 20.68
C PHE A 38 -1.30 -11.84 19.69
N ILE A 39 -2.45 -12.43 20.05
CA ILE A 39 -3.20 -13.32 19.17
C ILE A 39 -3.70 -12.58 17.93
N GLU A 40 -4.22 -11.35 18.06
CA GLU A 40 -4.61 -10.50 16.92
C GLU A 40 -3.44 -10.24 15.96
N ILE A 41 -2.25 -10.00 16.51
CA ILE A 41 -1.01 -9.86 15.75
C ILE A 41 -0.68 -11.17 15.03
N LEU A 42 -0.74 -12.32 15.73
CA LEU A 42 -0.44 -13.62 15.14
C LEU A 42 -1.45 -14.01 14.06
N THR A 43 -2.73 -13.70 14.27
CA THR A 43 -3.80 -13.98 13.31
C THR A 43 -3.78 -13.02 12.13
N GLY A 44 -2.97 -11.97 12.19
CA GLY A 44 -2.76 -11.00 11.11
C GLY A 44 -3.94 -10.06 10.93
N THR A 45 -4.79 -9.89 11.94
CA THR A 45 -5.95 -8.99 11.88
C THR A 45 -5.54 -7.53 12.03
N ASN A 46 -4.33 -7.24 12.54
CA ASN A 46 -3.78 -5.90 12.68
C ASN A 46 -2.33 -5.84 12.19
N SER A 47 -2.14 -5.63 10.88
CA SER A 47 -0.82 -5.39 10.32
C SER A 47 -0.31 -3.99 10.69
N ARG A 48 0.46 -3.88 11.76
CA ARG A 48 1.31 -2.72 12.07
C ARG A 48 2.76 -3.18 12.13
N PHE A 49 3.43 -3.50 11.02
CA PHE A 49 4.80 -4.05 11.09
C PHE A 49 5.78 -3.37 10.14
N ASN A 50 6.60 -2.44 10.65
CA ASN A 50 8.00 -2.18 10.27
C ASN A 50 8.60 -1.06 11.16
N ASN A 51 9.04 -1.40 12.36
CA ASN A 51 9.55 -0.42 13.35
C ASN A 51 10.90 0.21 13.00
N SER A 52 11.60 -0.26 11.97
CA SER A 52 12.83 0.37 11.47
C SER A 52 12.57 1.45 10.40
N LEU A 53 11.34 1.55 9.89
CA LEU A 53 11.00 2.47 8.82
C LEU A 53 10.32 3.71 9.40
N ILE A 54 11.02 4.84 9.37
CA ILE A 54 10.39 6.15 9.50
C ILE A 54 9.45 6.30 8.30
N LEU A 55 8.15 6.14 8.49
CA LEU A 55 7.18 6.22 7.39
C LEU A 55 7.13 7.63 6.81
N PRO A 56 7.06 7.80 5.48
CA PRO A 56 6.82 9.11 4.88
C PRO A 56 5.41 9.60 5.21
N ASP A 57 5.23 10.93 5.19
CA ASP A 57 3.91 11.55 5.35
C ASP A 57 2.91 10.99 4.35
N GLY A 58 1.66 10.84 4.80
CA GLY A 58 0.57 10.27 4.01
C GLY A 58 0.45 8.75 4.09
N ILE A 59 1.42 8.01 4.63
CA ILE A 59 1.21 6.59 4.93
C ILE A 59 0.22 6.43 6.08
N LYS A 60 -0.89 5.75 5.82
CA LYS A 60 -1.95 5.46 6.80
C LYS A 60 -1.86 4.06 7.38
N LEU A 61 -1.34 3.12 6.59
CA LEU A 61 -1.23 1.72 6.97
C LEU A 61 -0.02 1.08 6.28
N THR A 62 0.64 0.18 7.01
CA THR A 62 1.67 -0.71 6.49
C THR A 62 1.23 -2.14 6.73
N ALA A 63 0.91 -2.86 5.66
CA ALA A 63 0.53 -4.26 5.73
C ALA A 63 1.67 -5.16 5.27
N SER A 64 2.03 -6.20 6.03
CA SER A 64 3.11 -7.12 5.65
C SER A 64 2.69 -8.56 5.81
N ARG A 65 3.10 -9.42 4.86
CA ARG A 65 2.90 -10.87 4.90
C ARG A 65 4.10 -11.57 4.29
N GLY A 66 4.76 -12.39 5.12
CA GLY A 66 6.02 -13.03 4.74
C GLY A 66 7.06 -11.95 4.44
N SER A 67 7.61 -11.98 3.24
CA SER A 67 8.59 -11.00 2.75
C SER A 67 8.00 -9.88 1.89
N PHE A 68 6.66 -9.78 1.82
CA PHE A 68 5.97 -8.72 1.09
C PHE A 68 5.49 -7.64 2.04
N THR A 69 5.55 -6.38 1.61
CA THR A 69 5.05 -5.21 2.34
C THR A 69 4.21 -4.34 1.42
N ILE A 70 3.09 -3.83 1.89
CA ILE A 70 2.21 -2.91 1.20
C ILE A 70 2.13 -1.64 2.03
N TRP A 71 2.49 -0.52 1.42
CA TRP A 71 2.23 0.80 1.98
C TRP A 71 0.94 1.36 1.41
N VAL A 72 0.01 1.71 2.30
CA VAL A 72 -1.22 2.42 1.95
C VAL A 72 -0.98 3.91 2.17
N TYR A 73 -0.80 4.62 1.08
CA TYR A 73 -0.64 6.05 1.04
C TYR A 73 -1.98 6.73 0.76
N GLU A 74 -2.33 7.74 1.54
CA GLU A 74 -3.46 8.63 1.30
C GLU A 74 -2.94 10.02 0.96
N ARG A 75 -3.60 10.65 -0.02
CA ARG A 75 -3.48 12.09 -0.26
C ARG A 75 -4.85 12.75 -0.28
N ALA A 76 -4.99 13.83 0.49
CA ALA A 76 -6.23 14.59 0.60
C ALA A 76 -6.65 15.22 -0.74
N PRO A 77 -7.95 15.53 -0.91
CA PRO A 77 -8.49 16.14 -2.12
C PRO A 77 -7.74 17.42 -2.49
N GLN A 78 -7.36 17.54 -3.75
CA GLN A 78 -6.72 18.75 -4.28
C GLN A 78 -6.76 18.75 -5.80
N VAL A 79 -6.43 19.91 -6.38
CA VAL A 79 -6.25 20.08 -7.82
C VAL A 79 -4.84 19.64 -8.21
N TYR A 80 -4.75 18.79 -9.24
CA TYR A 80 -3.50 18.36 -9.84
C TYR A 80 -3.34 18.93 -11.25
N SER A 81 -2.11 19.27 -11.59
CA SER A 81 -1.72 19.60 -12.97
C SER A 81 -1.16 18.34 -13.63
N LEU A 82 -1.96 17.68 -14.46
CA LEU A 82 -1.62 16.41 -15.09
C LEU A 82 -1.25 16.59 -16.56
N LYS A 83 -0.45 15.67 -17.10
CA LYS A 83 -0.27 15.55 -18.55
C LYS A 83 -1.30 14.56 -19.08
N TRP A 84 -2.18 15.01 -19.95
CA TRP A 84 -3.24 14.21 -20.55
C TRP A 84 -3.10 14.17 -22.07
N ILE A 85 -3.55 13.11 -22.71
CA ILE A 85 -3.52 13.01 -24.17
C ILE A 85 -4.32 14.16 -24.80
N ALA A 86 -3.75 14.82 -25.78
CA ALA A 86 -4.42 15.90 -26.50
C ALA A 86 -5.41 15.29 -27.52
N ALA A 87 -6.58 15.90 -27.70
CA ALA A 87 -7.61 15.41 -28.63
C ALA A 87 -7.09 15.28 -30.08
N GLN A 88 -6.16 16.16 -30.47
CA GLN A 88 -5.50 16.18 -31.77
C GLN A 88 -4.26 15.28 -31.87
N SER A 89 -3.99 14.44 -30.86
CA SER A 89 -2.83 13.56 -30.87
C SER A 89 -2.90 12.58 -32.05
N PRO A 90 -1.85 12.48 -32.90
CA PRO A 90 -1.87 11.59 -34.07
C PRO A 90 -1.75 10.11 -33.69
N LYS A 91 -1.37 9.82 -32.45
CA LYS A 91 -1.25 8.48 -31.88
C LYS A 91 -1.97 8.42 -30.53
N PRO A 92 -2.68 7.32 -30.22
CA PRO A 92 -3.38 7.15 -28.96
C PRO A 92 -2.44 6.84 -27.77
N TYR A 93 -1.20 6.41 -28.05
CA TYR A 93 -0.14 6.14 -27.06
C TYR A 93 1.22 5.95 -27.78
N GLY A 94 2.31 5.85 -27.00
CA GLY A 94 3.66 5.62 -27.52
C GLY A 94 4.36 6.84 -28.14
N ARG A 95 5.38 6.59 -28.98
CA ARG A 95 6.17 7.65 -29.64
C ARG A 95 5.28 8.45 -30.60
N GLY A 96 5.33 9.78 -30.48
CA GLY A 96 4.50 10.69 -31.28
C GLY A 96 3.15 11.05 -30.64
N THR A 97 2.84 10.53 -29.46
CA THR A 97 1.67 10.98 -28.69
C THR A 97 1.86 12.42 -28.23
N MET A 98 0.86 13.27 -28.46
CA MET A 98 0.83 14.63 -27.98
C MET A 98 0.07 14.70 -26.66
N TYR A 99 0.61 15.47 -25.72
CA TYR A 99 -0.01 15.69 -24.41
C TYR A 99 -0.28 17.18 -24.22
N ARG A 100 -1.37 17.50 -23.52
CA ARG A 100 -1.64 18.82 -22.95
C ARG A 100 -1.58 18.76 -21.43
N THR A 101 -1.32 19.90 -20.79
CA THR A 101 -1.52 20.00 -19.34
C THR A 101 -3.01 20.22 -19.09
N ILE A 102 -3.57 19.52 -18.10
CA ILE A 102 -4.92 19.75 -17.58
C ILE A 102 -4.85 20.04 -16.09
N ARG A 103 -5.88 20.70 -15.54
CA ARG A 103 -6.06 20.87 -14.10
C ARG A 103 -7.35 20.22 -13.63
N ILE A 104 -7.23 19.11 -12.91
CA ILE A 104 -8.39 18.38 -12.39
C ILE A 104 -8.28 18.16 -10.88
N ALA A 105 -9.40 18.29 -10.17
CA ALA A 105 -9.50 17.86 -8.78
C ALA A 105 -9.57 16.33 -8.73
N LEU A 106 -8.93 15.73 -7.73
CA LEU A 106 -9.13 14.33 -7.36
C LEU A 106 -9.65 14.28 -5.92
N PRO A 107 -10.46 13.26 -5.55
CA PRO A 107 -10.90 13.08 -4.17
C PRO A 107 -9.74 12.52 -3.32
N TYR A 108 -10.02 11.86 -2.19
CA TYR A 108 -8.95 11.18 -1.46
C TYR A 108 -8.34 10.10 -2.34
N LEU A 109 -7.05 10.24 -2.63
CA LEU A 109 -6.29 9.32 -3.46
C LEU A 109 -5.65 8.26 -2.56
N ILE A 110 -5.98 7.00 -2.77
CA ILE A 110 -5.43 5.86 -2.03
C ILE A 110 -4.51 5.07 -2.95
N VAL A 111 -3.23 4.99 -2.61
CA VAL A 111 -2.22 4.25 -3.38
C VAL A 111 -1.69 3.10 -2.54
N LEU A 112 -1.78 1.89 -3.07
CA LEU A 112 -1.18 0.69 -2.50
C LEU A 112 0.15 0.43 -3.21
N ALA A 113 1.24 0.91 -2.60
CA ALA A 113 2.59 0.64 -3.07
C ALA A 113 3.04 -0.72 -2.54
N VAL A 114 3.20 -1.68 -3.44
CA VAL A 114 3.46 -3.08 -3.10
C VAL A 114 4.95 -3.34 -3.28
N PHE A 115 5.61 -3.73 -2.20
CA PHE A 115 7.01 -4.08 -2.15
C PHE A 115 7.19 -5.59 -2.01
N GLU A 116 8.05 -6.16 -2.84
CA GLU A 116 8.33 -7.60 -2.91
C GLU A 116 9.81 -7.88 -2.65
N PRO A 117 10.16 -9.09 -2.17
CA PRO A 117 11.56 -9.45 -1.95
C PRO A 117 12.32 -9.57 -3.27
N GLU A 118 13.43 -8.85 -3.37
CA GLU A 118 14.42 -9.03 -4.42
C GLU A 118 15.69 -9.69 -3.85
N ARG A 119 16.14 -10.77 -4.50
CA ARG A 119 17.21 -11.67 -4.00
C ARG A 119 18.50 -10.97 -3.57
N ARG A 120 18.82 -9.79 -4.11
CA ARG A 120 20.08 -9.09 -3.87
C ARG A 120 19.94 -7.76 -3.12
N TYR A 121 18.76 -7.17 -3.09
CA TYR A 121 18.60 -5.75 -2.72
C TYR A 121 17.61 -5.51 -1.58
N GLY A 122 17.00 -6.56 -1.02
CA GLY A 122 15.97 -6.43 -0.01
C GLY A 122 14.61 -6.20 -0.67
N LEU A 123 13.80 -5.28 -0.14
CA LEU A 123 12.50 -4.95 -0.73
C LEU A 123 12.63 -4.08 -1.99
N GLN A 124 11.95 -4.46 -3.06
CA GLN A 124 11.80 -3.69 -4.30
C GLN A 124 10.33 -3.33 -4.52
N LEU A 125 10.05 -2.15 -5.08
CA LEU A 125 8.69 -1.84 -5.52
C LEU A 125 8.31 -2.79 -6.66
N SER A 126 7.19 -3.48 -6.51
CA SER A 126 6.67 -4.43 -7.50
C SER A 126 6.00 -3.73 -8.67
N HIS A 127 5.59 -4.53 -9.66
CA HIS A 127 4.74 -4.09 -10.76
C HIS A 127 3.24 -4.14 -10.43
N ARG A 128 2.85 -4.46 -9.19
CA ARG A 128 1.44 -4.72 -8.81
C ARG A 128 0.86 -3.60 -7.94
N ASN A 129 1.28 -2.36 -8.17
CA ASN A 129 0.79 -1.22 -7.41
C ASN A 129 -0.61 -0.85 -7.88
N GLU A 130 -1.45 -0.40 -6.93
CA GLU A 130 -2.84 -0.10 -7.20
C GLU A 130 -3.26 1.27 -6.69
N CYS A 131 -4.24 1.86 -7.35
CA CYS A 131 -4.79 3.18 -7.05
C CYS A 131 -6.31 3.10 -6.88
N PHE A 132 -6.84 3.85 -5.93
CA PHE A 132 -8.27 3.95 -5.65
C PHE A 132 -8.65 5.36 -5.18
N PHE A 133 -9.95 5.64 -5.16
CA PHE A 133 -10.54 6.84 -4.58
C PHE A 133 -11.34 6.54 -3.32
N LEU A 134 -11.51 7.58 -2.50
CA LEU A 134 -12.48 7.69 -1.41
C LEU A 134 -13.08 9.11 -1.37
N PRO A 135 -14.38 9.27 -1.06
CA PRO A 135 -15.00 10.58 -0.87
C PRO A 135 -14.74 11.18 0.53
N HIS A 136 -14.05 10.46 1.42
CA HIS A 136 -13.72 10.89 2.77
C HIS A 136 -12.34 10.37 3.19
N PRO A 137 -11.71 10.90 4.25
CA PRO A 137 -10.48 10.33 4.79
C PRO A 137 -10.65 8.84 5.10
N LEU A 138 -9.59 8.07 4.88
CA LEU A 138 -9.48 6.68 5.28
C LEU A 138 -9.47 6.59 6.81
N LYS A 139 -10.49 5.90 7.35
CA LYS A 139 -10.69 5.68 8.78
C LYS A 139 -10.28 4.27 9.18
N SER A 140 -10.54 3.27 8.33
CA SER A 140 -10.35 1.86 8.68
C SER A 140 -10.04 0.98 7.48
N THR A 141 -9.63 -0.26 7.74
CA THR A 141 -9.49 -1.30 6.70
C THR A 141 -10.84 -1.78 6.16
N GLU A 142 -11.95 -1.46 6.82
CA GLU A 142 -13.30 -1.82 6.36
C GLU A 142 -13.89 -0.79 5.39
N ASP A 143 -13.21 0.34 5.19
CA ASP A 143 -13.65 1.35 4.25
C ASP A 143 -13.62 0.77 2.81
N GLU A 144 -14.76 0.85 2.13
CA GLU A 144 -14.90 0.44 0.74
C GLU A 144 -14.17 1.42 -0.17
N LEU A 145 -13.35 0.90 -1.08
CA LEU A 145 -12.63 1.73 -2.05
C LEU A 145 -13.40 1.86 -3.38
N PHE A 146 -13.11 2.92 -4.12
CA PHE A 146 -13.71 3.21 -5.42
C PHE A 146 -12.65 3.19 -6.53
N TYR A 147 -13.04 2.81 -7.75
CA TYR A 147 -12.12 2.82 -8.88
C TYR A 147 -11.74 4.25 -9.27
N PRO A 148 -10.45 4.53 -9.53
CA PRO A 148 -10.00 5.87 -9.86
C PRO A 148 -10.27 6.14 -11.34
N ALA A 149 -11.06 7.16 -11.70
CA ALA A 149 -11.33 7.51 -13.08
C ALA A 149 -10.11 8.11 -13.81
N LEU A 150 -9.00 7.38 -13.89
CA LEU A 150 -7.72 7.82 -14.45
C LEU A 150 -7.31 6.92 -15.61
N LEU A 151 -6.82 7.51 -16.70
CA LEU A 151 -6.35 6.79 -17.89
C LEU A 151 -5.16 5.86 -17.60
N ASN A 152 -4.32 6.18 -16.61
CA ASN A 152 -3.16 5.36 -16.23
C ASN A 152 -3.46 4.33 -15.14
N CYS A 153 -4.74 4.12 -14.82
CA CYS A 153 -5.20 3.04 -13.95
C CYS A 153 -6.02 2.05 -14.79
N SER A 154 -5.53 0.83 -14.94
CA SER A 154 -6.12 -0.17 -15.84
C SER A 154 -7.04 -1.14 -15.12
N LYS A 155 -8.11 -1.52 -15.83
CA LYS A 155 -8.96 -2.68 -15.58
C LYS A 155 -8.40 -3.87 -16.37
N PHE A 156 -8.47 -5.05 -15.77
CA PHE A 156 -8.20 -6.32 -16.45
C PHE A 156 -9.48 -7.14 -16.57
N ASP A 157 -9.56 -7.90 -17.67
CA ASP A 157 -10.58 -8.91 -17.90
C ASP A 157 -9.91 -10.15 -18.51
N PRO A 158 -9.89 -11.30 -17.81
CA PRO A 158 -10.47 -11.56 -16.50
C PRO A 158 -9.63 -10.97 -15.33
N PRO A 159 -10.25 -10.64 -14.17
CA PRO A 159 -9.56 -9.99 -13.04
C PRO A 159 -8.70 -10.94 -12.19
N GLU A 160 -8.86 -12.25 -12.31
CA GLU A 160 -8.21 -13.24 -11.45
C GLU A 160 -6.67 -13.18 -11.57
N GLY A 161 -5.99 -13.14 -10.42
CA GLY A 161 -4.53 -13.05 -10.36
C GLY A 161 -3.92 -11.71 -10.81
N ARG A 162 -4.73 -10.77 -11.31
CA ARG A 162 -4.32 -9.43 -11.75
C ARG A 162 -4.63 -8.37 -10.69
N PRO A 163 -3.98 -7.20 -10.69
CA PRO A 163 -4.41 -6.07 -9.86
C PRO A 163 -5.84 -5.63 -10.22
N LEU A 164 -6.62 -5.08 -9.27
CA LEU A 164 -7.98 -4.59 -9.57
C LEU A 164 -7.94 -3.23 -10.27
N SER A 165 -7.02 -2.36 -9.86
CA SER A 165 -6.82 -1.03 -10.43
C SER A 165 -5.34 -0.74 -10.57
N TRP A 166 -4.73 -1.30 -11.61
CA TRP A 166 -3.29 -1.28 -11.78
C TRP A 166 -2.78 0.09 -12.21
N ILE A 167 -1.80 0.62 -11.48
CA ILE A 167 -1.08 1.82 -11.91
C ILE A 167 -0.12 1.41 -13.02
N CYS A 168 -0.26 1.98 -14.21
CA CYS A 168 0.70 1.77 -15.29
C CYS A 168 2.09 2.31 -14.90
N THR A 169 3.06 1.42 -14.77
CA THR A 169 4.42 1.74 -14.31
C THR A 169 5.49 1.57 -15.39
N THR A 170 5.12 1.53 -16.68
CA THR A 170 6.05 1.31 -17.80
C THR A 170 7.20 2.34 -17.84
N LYS A 171 6.97 3.56 -17.34
CA LYS A 171 7.99 4.62 -17.26
C LYS A 171 8.80 4.60 -15.96
N LEU A 172 8.44 3.75 -15.00
CA LEU A 172 9.13 3.68 -13.72
C LEU A 172 10.47 2.95 -13.90
N ASN A 173 11.56 3.61 -13.48
CA ASN A 173 12.87 2.98 -13.48
C ASN A 173 13.08 2.13 -12.21
N TYR A 174 12.66 0.87 -12.29
CA TYR A 174 12.84 -0.13 -11.23
C TYR A 174 14.31 -0.46 -10.93
N LYS A 175 15.23 -0.17 -11.86
CA LYS A 175 16.66 -0.50 -11.76
C LYS A 175 17.47 0.52 -10.97
N ARG A 176 16.83 1.51 -10.33
CA ARG A 176 17.53 2.48 -9.49
C ARG A 176 18.14 1.74 -8.30
N LYS A 177 19.46 1.52 -8.37
CA LYS A 177 20.21 0.80 -7.33
C LYS A 177 20.06 1.52 -5.98
N LYS A 178 19.93 0.72 -4.92
CA LYS A 178 20.10 1.15 -3.54
C LYS A 178 21.51 1.76 -3.41
N LYS A 179 21.62 3.08 -3.35
CA LYS A 179 22.92 3.76 -3.38
C LYS A 179 23.76 3.43 -2.14
N ASP A 180 23.12 3.28 -0.97
CA ASP A 180 23.82 3.26 0.32
C ASP A 180 23.39 2.11 1.26
N GLY A 181 22.75 1.06 0.74
CA GLY A 181 22.28 -0.05 1.59
C GLY A 181 21.09 0.27 2.49
N ASP A 182 20.64 1.54 2.59
CA ASP A 182 19.47 1.96 3.37
C ASP A 182 18.14 1.60 2.67
N GLU A 183 17.40 0.65 3.25
CA GLU A 183 16.10 0.20 2.74
C GLU A 183 15.03 1.28 2.86
N ASN A 184 15.07 2.07 3.93
CA ASN A 184 14.05 3.08 4.18
C ASN A 184 14.11 4.20 3.13
N SER A 185 15.31 4.74 2.89
CA SER A 185 15.53 5.73 1.83
C SER A 185 15.11 5.19 0.46
N TYR A 186 15.42 3.92 0.15
CA TYR A 186 14.98 3.30 -1.09
C TYR A 186 13.45 3.23 -1.20
N MET A 187 12.76 2.68 -0.21
CA MET A 187 11.29 2.53 -0.26
C MET A 187 10.58 3.88 -0.37
N LYS A 188 11.06 4.91 0.34
CA LYS A 188 10.57 6.30 0.19
C LYS A 188 10.78 6.85 -1.22
N GLY A 189 11.98 6.64 -1.78
CA GLY A 189 12.30 7.05 -3.14
C GLY A 189 11.44 6.33 -4.18
N ALA A 190 11.15 5.06 -3.96
CA ALA A 190 10.31 4.25 -4.84
C ALA A 190 8.83 4.68 -4.77
N LEU A 191 8.29 4.95 -3.57
CA LEU A 191 6.96 5.53 -3.41
C LEU A 191 6.86 6.89 -4.12
N LYS A 192 7.85 7.78 -3.93
CA LYS A 192 7.90 9.07 -4.61
C LYS A 192 7.90 8.92 -6.13
N ALA A 193 8.67 7.96 -6.66
CA ALA A 193 8.72 7.69 -8.09
C ALA A 193 7.39 7.12 -8.62
N LEU A 194 6.72 6.26 -7.84
CA LEU A 194 5.38 5.75 -8.15
C LEU A 194 4.37 6.89 -8.21
N LEU A 195 4.34 7.76 -7.19
CA LEU A 195 3.44 8.91 -7.14
C LEU A 195 3.71 9.91 -8.28
N HIS A 196 4.98 10.17 -8.62
CA HIS A 196 5.34 10.97 -9.78
C HIS A 196 4.85 10.31 -11.09
N THR A 197 5.01 8.99 -11.23
CA THR A 197 4.49 8.25 -12.39
C THR A 197 2.97 8.37 -12.49
N LEU A 198 2.29 8.17 -11.36
CA LEU A 198 0.85 8.25 -11.27
C LEU A 198 0.33 9.64 -11.56
N LEU A 199 0.95 10.71 -11.05
CA LEU A 199 0.35 12.07 -11.00
C LEU A 199 1.04 13.13 -11.86
N GLU A 200 2.20 12.86 -12.44
CA GLU A 200 2.97 13.89 -13.16
C GLU A 200 3.40 13.45 -14.56
N THR A 201 3.28 12.17 -14.89
CA THR A 201 3.60 11.68 -16.24
C THR A 201 2.40 11.77 -17.18
N GLY A 202 2.67 11.62 -18.50
CA GLY A 202 1.64 11.67 -19.53
C GLY A 202 0.70 10.47 -19.54
N TYR A 203 -0.60 10.75 -19.42
CA TYR A 203 -1.71 9.80 -19.49
C TYR A 203 -2.22 9.72 -20.93
N ASN A 204 -2.48 8.51 -21.40
CA ASN A 204 -2.92 8.24 -22.77
C ASN A 204 -3.75 6.94 -22.80
N HIS A 205 -4.17 6.51 -23.98
CA HIS A 205 -5.02 5.33 -24.17
C HIS A 205 -4.24 4.00 -24.22
N SER A 206 -3.02 3.96 -23.65
CA SER A 206 -2.25 2.70 -23.56
C SER A 206 -3.06 1.64 -22.82
N SER A 207 -3.70 2.02 -21.71
CA SER A 207 -4.51 1.12 -20.88
C SER A 207 -5.71 0.53 -21.63
N ASP A 208 -6.37 1.37 -22.43
CA ASP A 208 -7.53 0.96 -23.23
C ASP A 208 -7.12 0.04 -24.40
N HIS A 209 -5.84 0.04 -24.80
CA HIS A 209 -5.36 -0.73 -25.93
C HIS A 209 -4.65 -2.03 -25.55
N HIS A 210 -3.86 -2.04 -24.47
CA HIS A 210 -3.00 -3.16 -24.11
C HIS A 210 -3.56 -4.05 -23.01
N GLU A 211 -4.52 -3.55 -22.24
CA GLU A 211 -5.19 -4.29 -21.18
C GLU A 211 -6.64 -4.59 -21.61
N ALA A 212 -7.64 -4.16 -20.84
CA ALA A 212 -9.05 -4.25 -21.26
C ALA A 212 -9.67 -2.85 -21.40
N SER A 213 -9.43 -1.97 -20.43
CA SER A 213 -9.95 -0.61 -20.37
C SER A 213 -9.18 0.17 -19.31
N SER A 214 -9.16 1.50 -19.41
CA SER A 214 -8.82 2.37 -18.29
C SER A 214 -10.04 2.62 -17.41
N TRP A 215 -9.81 2.87 -16.13
CA TRP A 215 -10.90 3.24 -15.23
C TRP A 215 -11.51 4.62 -15.54
N PHE A 216 -10.83 5.48 -16.31
CA PHE A 216 -11.47 6.68 -16.87
C PHE A 216 -12.55 6.32 -17.89
N THR A 217 -12.23 5.44 -18.87
CA THR A 217 -13.18 4.98 -19.89
C THR A 217 -14.41 4.33 -19.26
N GLU A 218 -14.22 3.51 -18.22
CA GLU A 218 -15.35 2.90 -17.49
C GLU A 218 -16.22 3.93 -16.75
N SER A 219 -15.66 5.09 -16.38
CA SER A 219 -16.30 6.08 -15.52
C SER A 219 -17.06 7.18 -16.26
N ILE A 220 -16.93 7.31 -17.60
CA ILE A 220 -17.49 8.44 -18.36
C ILE A 220 -19.02 8.60 -18.24
N GLY A 221 -19.73 7.53 -17.87
CA GLY A 221 -21.19 7.49 -17.75
C GLY A 221 -21.75 7.74 -16.35
N ILE A 222 -20.90 7.90 -15.31
CA ILE A 222 -21.39 7.95 -13.92
C ILE A 222 -21.80 9.36 -13.48
N ASP A 223 -21.17 10.40 -14.03
CA ASP A 223 -21.45 11.79 -13.70
C ASP A 223 -21.07 12.71 -14.88
N PRO A 224 -21.98 13.62 -15.32
CA PRO A 224 -21.72 14.49 -16.47
C PRO A 224 -20.53 15.43 -16.27
N ARG A 225 -20.14 15.73 -15.03
CA ARG A 225 -18.98 16.58 -14.71
C ARG A 225 -17.65 15.91 -15.05
N ILE A 226 -17.59 14.58 -15.13
CA ILE A 226 -16.35 13.84 -15.44
C ILE A 226 -16.45 13.05 -16.76
N SER A 227 -17.54 13.23 -17.52
CA SER A 227 -17.78 12.48 -18.76
C SER A 227 -16.73 12.72 -19.84
N THR A 228 -16.04 13.86 -19.77
CA THR A 228 -14.84 14.17 -20.54
C THR A 228 -13.84 14.87 -19.64
N VAL A 229 -12.56 14.88 -20.05
CA VAL A 229 -11.52 15.57 -19.31
C VAL A 229 -11.72 17.10 -19.32
N GLU A 230 -12.30 17.65 -20.39
CA GLU A 230 -12.69 19.06 -20.49
C GLU A 230 -13.81 19.42 -19.51
N ASN A 231 -14.83 18.56 -19.39
CA ASN A 231 -15.89 18.75 -18.40
C ASN A 231 -15.32 18.69 -16.98
N TRP A 232 -14.39 17.77 -16.73
CA TRP A 232 -13.75 17.64 -15.42
C TRP A 232 -12.91 18.87 -15.07
N GLU A 233 -12.12 19.38 -16.01
CA GLU A 233 -11.33 20.60 -15.84
C GLU A 233 -12.24 21.81 -15.57
N LYS A 234 -13.36 21.93 -16.30
CA LYS A 234 -14.37 22.97 -16.06
C LYS A 234 -15.04 22.85 -14.69
N ALA A 235 -15.46 21.65 -14.31
CA ALA A 235 -16.07 21.39 -13.00
C ALA A 235 -15.07 21.68 -11.86
N THR A 236 -13.81 21.28 -12.03
CA THR A 236 -12.71 21.57 -11.09
C THR A 236 -12.52 23.06 -10.89
N ALA A 237 -12.55 23.84 -11.97
CA ALA A 237 -12.38 25.29 -11.90
C ALA A 237 -13.54 25.98 -11.14
N ASN A 238 -14.75 25.44 -11.26
CA ASN A 238 -15.94 25.98 -10.58
C ASN A 238 -15.99 25.60 -9.10
N ASP A 239 -15.69 24.34 -8.77
CA ASP A 239 -15.70 23.82 -7.41
C ASP A 239 -14.66 22.70 -7.25
N PRO A 240 -13.46 22.96 -6.72
CA PRO A 240 -12.44 21.93 -6.55
C PRO A 240 -12.84 20.75 -5.64
N LEU A 241 -13.91 20.85 -4.85
CA LEU A 241 -14.37 19.80 -3.94
C LEU A 241 -15.52 18.95 -4.51
N PHE A 242 -16.03 19.28 -5.70
CA PHE A 242 -17.15 18.57 -6.35
C PHE A 242 -16.91 17.05 -6.46
N VAL A 243 -15.63 16.66 -6.53
CA VAL A 243 -15.16 15.27 -6.61
C VAL A 243 -15.51 14.42 -5.39
N LEU A 244 -15.87 15.03 -4.27
CA LEU A 244 -16.36 14.33 -3.08
C LEU A 244 -17.83 13.90 -3.23
N ASP A 245 -18.58 14.56 -4.13
CA ASP A 245 -20.00 14.28 -4.40
C ASP A 245 -20.21 13.40 -5.64
N VAL A 246 -19.14 13.04 -6.36
CA VAL A 246 -19.23 12.18 -7.54
C VAL A 246 -19.54 10.74 -7.10
N PRO A 247 -20.54 10.06 -7.70
CA PRO A 247 -20.87 8.68 -7.40
C PRO A 247 -19.87 7.71 -8.05
N TRP A 248 -18.62 7.72 -7.56
CA TRP A 248 -17.53 6.90 -8.11
C TRP A 248 -17.91 5.42 -8.22
N LEU A 249 -17.34 4.73 -9.20
CA LEU A 249 -17.57 3.30 -9.39
C LEU A 249 -17.06 2.52 -8.18
N ARG A 250 -17.97 1.82 -7.51
CA ARG A 250 -17.69 0.99 -6.34
C ARG A 250 -16.87 -0.23 -6.73
N THR A 251 -15.87 -0.56 -5.91
CA THR A 251 -15.14 -1.84 -6.06
C THR A 251 -15.91 -3.02 -5.46
N GLY A 252 -16.88 -2.75 -4.57
CA GLY A 252 -17.52 -3.78 -3.76
C GLY A 252 -16.56 -4.42 -2.75
N ARG A 253 -15.39 -3.81 -2.49
CA ARG A 253 -14.33 -4.36 -1.65
C ARG A 253 -13.79 -3.32 -0.67
N SER A 254 -13.58 -3.76 0.56
CA SER A 254 -12.87 -2.97 1.57
C SER A 254 -11.36 -2.92 1.28
N LEU A 255 -10.67 -1.93 1.86
CA LEU A 255 -9.20 -1.86 1.81
C LEU A 255 -8.56 -3.17 2.30
N GLY A 256 -9.07 -3.75 3.39
CA GLY A 256 -8.59 -5.02 3.95
C GLY A 256 -8.72 -6.17 2.95
N GLN A 257 -9.88 -6.29 2.29
CA GLN A 257 -10.10 -7.31 1.26
C GLN A 257 -9.17 -7.13 0.04
N ILE A 258 -8.86 -5.89 -0.34
CA ILE A 258 -7.93 -5.59 -1.43
C ILE A 258 -6.50 -5.99 -1.04
N ILE A 259 -6.07 -5.66 0.18
CA ILE A 259 -4.76 -6.09 0.73
C ILE A 259 -4.65 -7.61 0.75
N GLU A 260 -5.67 -8.31 1.26
CA GLU A 260 -5.71 -9.77 1.30
C GLU A 260 -5.59 -10.39 -0.10
N ARG A 261 -6.31 -9.83 -1.06
CA ARG A 261 -6.24 -10.26 -2.46
C ARG A 261 -4.86 -10.04 -3.06
N ILE A 262 -4.21 -8.90 -2.83
CA ILE A 262 -2.85 -8.63 -3.30
C ILE A 262 -1.89 -9.69 -2.74
N PHE A 263 -1.96 -9.96 -1.44
CA PHE A 263 -1.14 -11.01 -0.83
C PHE A 263 -1.43 -12.40 -1.39
N GLY A 264 -2.71 -12.75 -1.59
CA GLY A 264 -3.11 -14.01 -2.22
C GLY A 264 -2.53 -14.17 -3.63
N ASN A 265 -2.65 -13.12 -4.45
CA ASN A 265 -2.11 -13.10 -5.81
C ASN A 265 -0.58 -13.20 -5.86
N LEU A 266 0.11 -12.71 -4.82
CA LEU A 266 1.57 -12.80 -4.68
C LEU A 266 2.03 -14.16 -4.12
N GLY A 267 1.10 -15.03 -3.70
CA GLY A 267 1.43 -16.25 -2.98
C GLY A 267 2.15 -15.95 -1.65
N ALA A 268 1.90 -14.77 -1.07
CA ALA A 268 2.53 -14.34 0.16
C ALA A 268 2.10 -15.27 1.30
N LYS A 269 3.03 -16.09 1.80
CA LYS A 269 2.76 -16.99 2.91
C LYS A 269 2.80 -16.22 4.22
N ARG A 270 1.85 -16.50 5.11
CA ARG A 270 2.00 -16.06 6.50
C ARG A 270 3.28 -16.69 7.05
N PRO A 271 4.17 -15.92 7.71
CA PRO A 271 5.36 -16.49 8.30
C PRO A 271 4.91 -17.55 9.31
N LYS A 272 5.43 -18.77 9.15
CA LYS A 272 5.19 -19.83 10.13
C LYS A 272 6.00 -19.46 11.36
N LEU A 273 5.34 -19.16 12.47
CA LEU A 273 6.00 -19.06 13.77
C LEU A 273 6.50 -20.47 14.08
N SER A 274 7.82 -20.63 14.02
CA SER A 274 8.46 -21.94 14.11
C SER A 274 9.39 -22.05 15.30
N SER A 275 9.66 -20.93 15.97
CA SER A 275 10.57 -20.83 17.10
C SER A 275 10.07 -19.83 18.14
N ALA A 276 10.56 -19.96 19.38
CA ALA A 276 10.35 -18.94 20.40
C ALA A 276 10.97 -17.60 19.99
N THR A 277 12.07 -17.62 19.22
CA THR A 277 12.71 -16.44 18.64
C THR A 277 11.74 -15.62 17.77
N ASP A 278 10.89 -16.27 16.96
CA ASP A 278 9.87 -15.59 16.16
C ASP A 278 8.87 -14.82 17.03
N ILE A 279 8.46 -15.44 18.14
CA ILE A 279 7.55 -14.85 19.12
C ILE A 279 8.23 -13.69 19.86
N LYS A 280 9.49 -13.86 20.30
CA LYS A 280 10.27 -12.78 20.92
C LYS A 280 10.34 -11.57 19.99
N ARG A 281 10.63 -11.77 18.71
CA ARG A 281 10.71 -10.67 17.74
C ARG A 281 9.39 -9.89 17.65
N ILE A 282 8.26 -10.57 17.71
CA ILE A 282 6.94 -9.92 17.78
C ILE A 282 6.81 -9.12 19.08
N LEU A 283 7.15 -9.71 20.22
CA LEU A 283 7.03 -9.03 21.51
C LEU A 283 7.96 -7.82 21.65
N PHE A 284 9.17 -7.86 21.12
CA PHE A 284 10.10 -6.72 21.16
C PHE A 284 9.71 -5.60 20.19
N ASN A 285 9.02 -5.94 19.11
CA ASN A 285 8.55 -4.93 18.16
C ASN A 285 7.20 -4.32 18.58
N TYR A 286 6.32 -5.04 19.28
CA TYR A 286 4.95 -4.54 19.56
C TYR A 286 4.57 -4.53 21.03
N GLY A 287 5.34 -5.22 21.86
CA GLY A 287 5.19 -5.17 23.29
C GLY A 287 5.47 -3.76 23.79
N LYS A 288 4.73 -3.36 24.82
CA LYS A 288 5.11 -2.18 25.56
C LYS A 288 6.13 -2.63 26.61
N TYR A 289 7.10 -1.79 26.90
CA TYR A 289 7.91 -1.99 28.10
C TYR A 289 6.98 -1.97 29.31
N GLU A 290 7.08 -2.97 30.18
CA GLU A 290 6.58 -2.82 31.52
C GLU A 290 7.42 -1.73 32.19
N ILE A 291 6.89 -0.51 32.25
CA ILE A 291 7.38 0.46 33.22
C ILE A 291 6.89 -0.09 34.56
N HIS A 292 7.83 -0.59 35.36
CA HIS A 292 7.59 -1.17 36.67
C HIS A 292 6.45 -0.45 37.43
N GLY A 293 5.33 -1.15 37.67
CA GLY A 293 4.32 -0.68 38.63
C GLY A 293 2.85 -0.84 38.25
N ILE A 294 2.49 -1.28 37.02
CA ILE A 294 1.08 -1.56 36.69
C ILE A 294 0.91 -3.06 36.43
N PRO A 295 0.17 -3.79 37.30
CA PRO A 295 -0.22 -5.16 37.00
C PRO A 295 -1.28 -5.15 35.90
N PHE A 296 -0.97 -5.77 34.76
CA PHE A 296 -1.97 -6.11 33.74
C PHE A 296 -2.85 -7.30 34.17
#